data_AF-A0A6P0MKJ5-F1
#
_entry.id   AF-A0A6P0MKJ5-F1
#
_cell.length_a   1.000
_cell.length_b   1.000
_cell.length_c   1.000
_cell.angle_alpha   90.00
_cell.angle_beta   90.00
_cell.angle_gamma   90.00
#
_symmetry.space_group_name_H-M   'P 1'
#
loop_
_entity.id
_entity.type
_entity.pdbx_description
1 polymer ?
#
loop_
_entity_poly.entity_id
_entity_poly.type
_entity_poly.pdbx_seq_one_letter_code
_entity_poly.pdbx_strand_id
1 'polypeptide(L)'
;MPEICRFLGIKIFMYPLDHEPPHFHAHYQGFRSVWSIQEGTMLAGELPPRLARIVKRWATEHQDKLLENWKRCLKNEQPRKIAPL
;
A
#
# COMPACT_ATOMS: atom_id res chain seq x y z
N MET A 1 1.06 10.64 7.85
CA MET A 1 0.89 9.39 7.08
C MET A 1 2.14 8.54 7.23
N PRO A 2 2.07 7.43 7.98
CA PRO A 2 3.24 6.56 8.16
C PRO A 2 3.58 5.84 6.85
N GLU A 3 4.82 6.03 6.40
CA GLU A 3 5.42 5.18 5.37
C GLU A 3 5.61 3.79 5.97
N ILE A 4 5.01 2.75 5.38
CA ILE A 4 5.10 1.38 5.88
C ILE A 4 6.17 0.57 5.15
N CYS A 5 6.55 0.96 3.93
CA CYS A 5 7.60 0.29 3.16
C CYS A 5 8.17 1.22 2.08
N ARG A 6 9.39 0.93 1.61
CA ARG A 6 10.00 1.59 0.45
C ARG A 6 10.90 0.61 -0.30
N PHE A 7 10.74 0.53 -1.62
CA PHE A 7 11.59 -0.26 -2.51
C PHE A 7 11.62 0.36 -3.91
N LEU A 8 12.76 0.31 -4.60
CA LEU A 8 12.91 0.83 -5.97
C LEU A 8 12.41 2.28 -6.18
N GLY A 9 12.51 3.12 -5.13
CA GLY A 9 11.99 4.49 -5.13
C GLY A 9 10.47 4.62 -4.94
N ILE A 10 9.73 3.51 -4.91
CA ILE A 10 8.31 3.45 -4.56
C ILE A 10 8.18 3.54 -3.04
N LYS A 11 7.36 4.46 -2.56
CA LYS A 11 7.00 4.59 -1.14
C LYS A 11 5.58 4.09 -0.93
N ILE A 12 5.41 3.19 0.04
CA ILE A 12 4.10 2.65 0.41
C ILE A 12 3.64 3.28 1.71
N PHE A 13 2.41 3.77 1.72
CA PHE A 13 1.77 4.38 2.87
C PHE A 13 0.46 3.70 3.21
N MET A 14 0.09 3.79 4.49
CA MET A 14 -1.24 3.45 4.96
C MET A 14 -1.77 4.57 5.84
N TYR A 15 -3.02 4.98 5.62
CA TYR A 15 -3.59 6.12 6.32
C TYR A 15 -4.55 5.65 7.42
N PRO A 16 -4.37 6.10 8.68
CA PRO A 16 -5.23 5.70 9.80
C PRO A 16 -6.72 6.04 9.65
N LEU A 17 -7.05 7.02 8.81
CA LEU A 17 -8.41 7.54 8.61
C LEU A 17 -9.01 7.13 7.26
N ASP A 18 -8.44 6.14 6.58
CA ASP A 18 -9.02 5.61 5.35
C ASP A 18 -10.30 4.80 5.64
N HIS A 19 -11.14 4.68 4.61
CA HIS A 19 -12.42 3.98 4.63
C HIS A 19 -12.40 2.75 3.72
N GLU A 20 -13.41 1.88 3.85
CA GLU A 20 -13.55 0.71 3.01
C GLU A 20 -13.63 1.06 1.51
N PRO A 21 -13.10 0.20 0.61
CA PRO A 21 -12.47 -1.09 0.88
C PRO A 21 -11.03 -0.96 1.43
N PRO A 22 -10.46 -2.01 2.08
CA PRO A 22 -9.08 -2.00 2.56
C PRO A 22 -8.07 -1.69 1.45
N HIS A 23 -7.31 -0.61 1.62
CA HIS A 23 -6.38 -0.14 0.60
C HIS A 23 -5.07 0.43 1.16
N PHE A 24 -4.09 0.60 0.28
CA PHE A 24 -2.83 1.30 0.55
C PHE A 24 -2.47 2.24 -0.58
N HIS A 25 -1.51 3.14 -0.33
CA HIS A 25 -1.08 4.17 -1.27
C HIS A 25 0.35 3.93 -1.71
N ALA A 26 0.61 4.01 -3.01
CA ALA A 26 1.95 3.89 -3.60
C ALA A 26 2.33 5.17 -4.33
N HIS A 27 3.45 5.78 -3.94
CA HIS A 27 3.99 7.01 -4.52
C HIS A 27 5.35 6.78 -5.18
N TYR A 28 5.54 7.31 -6.38
CA TYR A 28 6.81 7.23 -7.13
C TYR A 28 6.97 8.46 -8.03
N GLN A 29 8.05 9.25 -7.88
CA GLN A 29 8.39 10.38 -8.79
C GLN A 29 7.21 11.24 -9.26
N GLY A 30 6.30 11.62 -8.35
CA GLY A 30 5.11 12.43 -8.67
C GLY A 30 3.85 11.61 -8.99
N PHE A 31 4.00 10.35 -9.42
CA PHE A 31 2.90 9.41 -9.55
C PHE A 31 2.35 9.01 -8.18
N ARG A 32 1.02 8.88 -8.11
CA ARG A 32 0.28 8.43 -6.92
C ARG A 32 -0.77 7.42 -7.36
N SER A 33 -0.91 6.35 -6.59
CA SER A 33 -1.90 5.31 -6.85
C SER A 33 -2.43 4.72 -5.55
N VAL A 34 -3.68 4.26 -5.60
CA VAL A 34 -4.39 3.59 -4.51
C VAL A 34 -4.63 2.15 -4.91
N TRP A 35 -4.39 1.21 -4.00
CA TRP A 35 -4.39 -0.22 -4.29
C TRP A 35 -5.26 -0.99 -3.32
N SER A 36 -6.13 -1.85 -3.84
CA SER A 36 -6.89 -2.81 -3.05
C SER A 36 -5.94 -3.80 -2.40
N ILE A 37 -6.03 -3.96 -1.07
CA ILE A 37 -5.28 -4.98 -0.35
C ILE A 37 -5.83 -6.37 -0.68
N GLN A 38 -7.15 -6.50 -0.85
CA GLN A 38 -7.80 -7.79 -1.09
C GLN A 38 -7.56 -8.32 -2.51
N GLU A 39 -7.66 -7.46 -3.51
CA GLU A 39 -7.57 -7.87 -4.91
C GLU A 39 -6.16 -7.65 -5.51
N GLY A 40 -5.33 -6.83 -4.87
CA GLY A 40 -4.04 -6.40 -5.44
C GLY A 40 -4.18 -5.60 -6.74
N THR A 41 -5.34 -4.99 -6.95
CA THR A 41 -5.68 -4.15 -8.11
C THR A 41 -5.54 -2.67 -7.76
N MET A 42 -5.23 -1.85 -8.75
CA MET A 42 -5.19 -0.40 -8.59
C MET A 42 -6.62 0.14 -8.63
N LEU A 43 -7.04 0.83 -7.56
CA LEU A 43 -8.37 1.44 -7.42
C LEU A 43 -8.41 2.85 -8.03
N ALA A 44 -7.32 3.61 -7.91
CA ALA A 44 -7.25 4.97 -8.40
C ALA A 44 -5.80 5.40 -8.67
N GLY A 45 -5.67 6.48 -9.45
CA GLY A 45 -4.39 7.07 -9.82
C GLY A 45 -3.67 6.25 -10.89
N GLU A 46 -2.35 6.42 -10.95
CA GLU A 46 -1.54 5.83 -12.02
C GLU A 46 -0.12 5.52 -11.54
N LEU A 47 0.44 4.49 -12.15
CA LEU A 47 1.86 4.16 -12.09
C LEU A 47 2.29 3.65 -13.47
N PRO A 48 3.55 3.86 -13.86
CA PRO A 48 4.13 3.19 -15.02
C PRO A 48 3.86 1.66 -14.96
N PRO A 49 3.42 1.01 -16.06
CA PRO A 49 2.94 -0.38 -16.02
C PRO A 49 3.91 -1.39 -15.40
N ARG A 50 5.21 -1.17 -15.57
CA ARG A 50 6.26 -1.99 -14.93
C ARG A 50 6.24 -1.87 -13.41
N LEU A 51 6.13 -0.65 -12.88
CA LEU A 51 6.08 -0.40 -11.43
C LEU A 51 4.76 -0.90 -10.84
N ALA A 52 3.63 -0.73 -11.55
CA ALA A 52 2.35 -1.26 -11.12
C ALA A 52 2.40 -2.78 -10.91
N ARG A 53 3.08 -3.51 -11.81
CA ARG A 53 3.29 -4.97 -11.66
C ARG A 53 4.14 -5.32 -10.43
N ILE A 54 5.17 -4.53 -10.13
CA ILE A 54 6.03 -4.73 -8.96
C ILE A 54 5.23 -4.48 -7.68
N VAL A 55 4.46 -3.39 -7.61
CA VAL A 55 3.60 -3.08 -6.47
C VAL A 55 2.56 -4.18 -6.26
N LYS A 56 1.91 -4.66 -7.32
CA LYS A 56 0.97 -5.79 -7.25
C LYS A 56 1.63 -7.03 -6.65
N ARG A 57 2.81 -7.42 -7.15
CA ARG A 57 3.55 -8.57 -6.64
C ARG A 57 3.88 -8.42 -5.15
N TRP A 58 4.46 -7.27 -4.77
CA TRP A 58 4.78 -6.97 -3.38
C TRP A 58 3.55 -7.03 -2.47
N ALA A 59 2.42 -6.47 -2.92
CA ALA A 59 1.16 -6.48 -2.19
C ALA A 59 0.61 -7.90 -2.00
N THR A 60 0.68 -8.75 -3.03
CA THR A 60 0.28 -10.16 -2.94
C THR A 60 1.17 -10.93 -1.95
N GLU A 61 2.48 -10.73 -1.97
CA GLU A 61 3.41 -11.39 -1.04
C GLU A 61 3.22 -10.94 0.43
N HIS A 62 2.64 -9.75 0.64
CA HIS A 62 2.50 -9.12 1.96
C HIS A 62 1.05 -8.86 2.37
N GLN A 63 0.09 -9.52 1.73
CA GLN A 63 -1.34 -9.27 1.89
C GLN A 63 -1.78 -9.35 3.37
N ASP A 64 -1.35 -10.39 4.10
CA ASP A 64 -1.71 -10.56 5.51
C ASP A 64 -1.23 -9.41 6.39
N LYS A 65 0.00 -8.94 6.17
CA LYS A 65 0.59 -7.82 6.92
C LYS A 65 -0.09 -6.50 6.58
N LEU A 66 -0.49 -6.31 5.32
CA LEU A 66 -1.28 -5.15 4.90
C LEU A 66 -2.65 -5.15 5.58
N LEU A 67 -3.32 -6.31 5.64
CA LEU A 67 -4.61 -6.44 6.36
C LEU A 67 -4.45 -6.22 7.87
N GLU A 68 -3.37 -6.69 8.49
CA GLU A 68 -3.09 -6.40 9.91
C GLU A 68 -2.89 -4.90 10.13
N ASN A 69 -2.10 -4.23 9.29
CA ASN A 69 -1.90 -2.79 9.36
C ASN A 69 -3.20 -2.01 9.13
N TRP A 70 -4.06 -2.49 8.23
CA TRP A 70 -5.38 -1.89 8.01
C TRP A 70 -6.24 -1.97 9.27
N LYS A 71 -6.30 -3.14 9.92
CA LYS A 71 -7.00 -3.33 11.19
C LYS A 71 -6.44 -2.45 12.32
N ARG A 72 -5.12 -2.24 12.35
CA ARG A 72 -4.48 -1.29 13.29
C ARG A 72 -4.94 0.13 13.03
N CYS A 73 -4.94 0.56 11.77
CA CYS A 73 -5.40 1.88 11.35
C CYS A 73 -6.85 2.13 11.79
N LEU A 74 -7.76 1.18 11.59
CA LEU A 74 -9.16 1.27 12.04
C LEU A 74 -9.31 1.42 13.57
N LYS A 75 -8.31 0.98 14.35
CA LYS A 75 -8.26 1.13 15.80
C LYS A 75 -7.52 2.39 16.26
N ASN A 76 -7.16 3.29 15.34
CA ASN A 76 -6.26 4.43 15.58
C ASN A 76 -4.86 4.02 16.08
N GLU A 77 -4.43 2.78 15.83
CA GLU A 77 -3.09 2.32 16.13
C GLU A 77 -2.14 2.63 14.96
N GLN A 78 -0.85 2.80 15.27
CA GLN A 78 0.15 2.99 14.21
C GLN A 78 0.40 1.69 13.44
N PRO A 79 0.41 1.74 12.09
CA PRO A 79 0.79 0.60 11.28
C PRO A 79 2.29 0.31 11.41
N ARG A 80 2.65 -0.96 11.24
CA ARG A 80 4.02 -1.45 11.33
C ARG A 80 4.72 -1.39 9.98
N LYS A 81 6.05 -1.36 10.00
CA LYS A 81 6.86 -1.52 8.79
C LYS A 81 6.68 -2.92 8.20
N ILE A 82 6.65 -2.99 6.87
CA ILE A 82 6.62 -4.22 6.09
C ILE A 82 7.95 -4.33 5.33
N ALA A 83 8.44 -5.55 5.14
CA ALA A 83 9.69 -5.80 4.42
C ALA A 83 9.60 -5.29 2.96
N PRO A 84 10.70 -4.76 2.41
CA PRO A 84 10.79 -4.43 0.99
C PRO A 84 10.85 -5.69 0.11
N LEU A 85 10.61 -5.51 -1.18
CA LEU A 85 10.87 -6.51 -2.22
C LEU A 85 12.39 -6.68 -2.43
#